data_AF-A0A1D7XKB9-F1
#
_entry.id   AF-A0A1D7XKB9-F1
#
_cell.length_a   1.000
_cell.length_b   1.000
_cell.length_c   1.000
_cell.angle_alpha   90.00
_cell.angle_beta   90.00
_cell.angle_gamma   90.00
#
_symmetry.space_group_name_H-M   'P 1'
#
loop_
_entity.id
_entity.type
_entity.pdbx_description
1 polymer ?
#
loop_
_entity_poly.entity_id
_entity_poly.type
_entity_poly.pdbx_seq_one_letter_code
_entity_poly.pdbx_strand_id
1 'polypeptide(L)'
;MPNDIVARGMTGYFSDFTEYIIDICETYLVINDRYSPRLSGVELVKTASSFGLMDEFLCDFIVKCIVLRNRFTHDYYKRDIAEKDIVKFCHSQMLYLDIFLEASNEFIKLEYKFNKVKDA
;
A
#
# COMPACT_ATOMS: atom_id res chain seq x y z
N MET A 1 18.10 0.52 -15.12
CA MET A 1 17.65 -0.12 -13.86
C MET A 1 18.51 0.41 -12.74
N PRO A 2 17.95 0.67 -11.54
CA PRO A 2 18.75 0.98 -10.36
C PRO A 2 19.75 -0.15 -10.06
N ASN A 3 20.84 0.19 -9.36
CA ASN A 3 21.77 -0.83 -8.86
C ASN A 3 21.11 -1.67 -7.75
N ASP A 4 21.73 -2.80 -7.39
CA ASP A 4 21.16 -3.75 -6.44
C ASP A 4 20.87 -3.14 -5.05
N ILE A 5 21.67 -2.17 -4.62
CA ILE A 5 21.46 -1.47 -3.33
C ILE A 5 20.18 -0.64 -3.39
N VAL A 6 20.00 0.15 -4.46
CA VAL A 6 18.82 0.98 -4.66
C VAL A 6 17.57 0.11 -4.89
N ALA A 7 17.68 -0.97 -5.65
CA ALA A 7 16.58 -1.92 -5.85
C ALA A 7 16.11 -2.55 -4.52
N ARG A 8 17.05 -2.95 -3.65
CA ARG A 8 16.75 -3.42 -2.29
C ARG A 8 16.13 -2.34 -1.41
N GLY A 9 16.62 -1.11 -1.48
CA GLY A 9 16.04 0.01 -0.75
C GLY A 9 14.59 0.27 -1.17
N MET A 10 14.32 0.23 -2.47
CA MET A 10 12.97 0.43 -3.01
C MET A 10 12.01 -0.71 -2.67
N THR A 11 12.46 -1.97 -2.74
CA THR A 11 11.63 -3.11 -2.34
C THR A 11 11.39 -3.19 -0.83
N GLY A 12 12.39 -2.82 -0.02
CA GLY A 12 12.24 -2.66 1.42
C GLY A 12 11.19 -1.61 1.76
N TYR A 13 11.36 -0.39 1.23
CA TYR A 13 10.38 0.68 1.38
C TYR A 13 8.97 0.26 0.93
N PHE A 14 8.84 -0.41 -0.21
CA PHE A 14 7.57 -0.91 -0.71
C PHE A 14 6.91 -1.90 0.25
N SER A 15 7.71 -2.78 0.84
CA SER A 15 7.22 -3.79 1.79
C SER A 15 6.73 -3.13 3.08
N ASP A 16 7.53 -2.22 3.65
CA ASP A 16 7.18 -1.47 4.86
C ASP A 16 5.94 -0.62 4.62
N PHE A 17 5.86 0.07 3.48
CA PHE A 17 4.68 0.84 3.08
C PHE A 17 3.41 -0.03 3.07
N THR A 18 3.45 -1.21 2.44
CA THR A 18 2.27 -2.08 2.40
C THR A 18 1.87 -2.57 3.79
N GLU A 19 2.84 -2.87 4.66
CA GLU A 19 2.58 -3.30 6.03
C GLU A 19 1.93 -2.19 6.84
N TYR A 20 2.46 -0.96 6.78
CA TYR A 20 1.87 0.18 7.49
C TYR A 20 0.43 0.48 7.07
N ILE A 21 0.12 0.37 5.77
CA ILE A 21 -1.27 0.54 5.32
C ILE A 21 -2.17 -0.57 5.84
N ILE A 22 -1.70 -1.82 5.88
CA ILE A 22 -2.44 -2.95 6.46
C ILE A 22 -2.69 -2.70 7.96
N ASP A 23 -1.66 -2.30 8.72
CA ASP A 23 -1.77 -2.00 10.15
C ASP A 23 -2.75 -0.86 10.43
N ILE A 24 -2.78 0.18 9.58
CA ILE A 24 -3.77 1.26 9.67
C ILE A 24 -5.18 0.73 9.42
N CYS A 25 -5.36 -0.12 8.40
CA CYS A 25 -6.67 -0.72 8.10
C CYS A 25 -7.14 -1.64 9.23
N GLU A 26 -6.26 -2.47 9.78
CA GLU A 26 -6.55 -3.30 10.94
C GLU A 26 -6.94 -2.45 12.15
N THR A 27 -6.14 -1.45 12.48
CA THR A 27 -6.41 -0.54 13.61
C THR A 27 -7.75 0.15 13.43
N TYR A 28 -8.03 0.68 12.23
CA TYR A 28 -9.30 1.32 11.92
C TYR A 28 -10.50 0.37 12.11
N LEU A 29 -10.37 -0.89 11.70
CA LEU A 29 -11.43 -1.88 11.90
C LEU A 29 -11.58 -2.27 13.38
N VAL A 30 -10.48 -2.34 14.13
CA VAL A 30 -10.50 -2.64 15.57
C VAL A 30 -11.23 -1.55 16.35
N ILE A 31 -10.89 -0.28 16.13
CA ILE A 31 -11.51 0.85 16.86
C ILE A 31 -12.99 1.07 16.51
N ASN A 32 -13.47 0.46 15.41
CA ASN A 32 -14.87 0.53 14.97
C ASN A 32 -15.65 -0.78 15.21
N ASP A 33 -15.11 -1.72 15.99
CA ASP A 33 -15.72 -3.03 16.28
C ASP A 33 -16.07 -3.85 15.01
N ARG A 34 -15.26 -3.72 13.95
CA ARG A 34 -15.43 -4.40 12.65
C ARG A 34 -14.34 -5.42 12.32
N TYR A 35 -13.33 -5.55 13.18
CA TYR A 35 -12.21 -6.45 12.94
C TYR A 35 -12.56 -7.93 13.08
N SER A 36 -11.93 -8.77 12.24
CA SER A 36 -11.97 -10.23 12.33
C SER A 36 -10.56 -10.79 12.12
N PRO A 37 -10.08 -11.69 13.00
CA PRO A 37 -8.70 -12.22 12.94
C PRO A 37 -8.41 -13.14 11.75
N ARG A 38 -9.41 -13.38 10.88
CA ARG A 38 -9.29 -14.24 9.70
C ARG A 38 -9.09 -13.48 8.39
N LEU A 39 -9.10 -12.15 8.44
CA LEU A 39 -8.95 -11.32 7.24
C LEU A 39 -7.49 -11.30 6.79
N SER A 40 -7.24 -11.59 5.52
CA SER A 40 -5.95 -11.32 4.86
C SER A 40 -5.72 -9.82 4.70
N GLY A 41 -4.48 -9.40 4.41
CA GLY A 41 -4.16 -7.98 4.17
C GLY A 41 -5.01 -7.34 3.05
N VAL A 42 -5.34 -8.09 1.99
CA VAL A 42 -6.23 -7.60 0.93
C VAL A 42 -7.67 -7.42 1.45
N GLU A 43 -8.14 -8.33 2.29
CA GLU A 43 -9.48 -8.24 2.88
C GLU A 43 -9.55 -7.10 3.89
N LEU A 44 -8.52 -6.89 4.73
CA LEU A 44 -8.44 -5.77 5.66
C LEU A 44 -8.62 -4.43 4.94
N VAL A 45 -7.89 -4.21 3.84
CA VAL A 45 -7.99 -2.96 3.05
C VAL A 45 -9.38 -2.78 2.45
N LYS A 46 -9.94 -3.83 1.83
CA LYS A 46 -11.29 -3.77 1.24
C LYS A 46 -12.36 -3.51 2.27
N THR A 47 -12.28 -4.19 3.43
CA THR A 47 -13.24 -4.01 4.51
C THR A 47 -13.12 -2.60 5.10
N ALA A 48 -11.91 -2.11 5.39
CA ALA A 48 -11.71 -0.76 5.89
C ALA A 48 -12.23 0.31 4.92
N SER A 49 -11.97 0.14 3.62
CA SER A 49 -12.53 1.03 2.57
C SER A 49 -14.07 0.99 2.56
N SER A 50 -14.69 -0.18 2.68
CA SER A 50 -16.16 -0.30 2.72
C SER A 50 -16.81 0.40 3.93
N PHE A 51 -16.04 0.66 4.99
CA PHE A 51 -16.47 1.42 6.16
C PHE A 51 -16.09 2.91 6.11
N GLY A 52 -15.46 3.36 5.02
CA GLY A 52 -15.20 4.77 4.77
C GLY A 52 -13.77 5.25 5.07
N LEU A 53 -12.82 4.34 5.38
CA LEU A 53 -11.43 4.74 5.60
C LEU A 53 -10.79 5.33 4.33
N MET A 54 -11.15 4.84 3.14
CA MET A 54 -10.58 5.33 1.89
C MET A 54 -11.56 5.14 0.73
N ASP A 55 -11.39 5.92 -0.33
CA ASP A 55 -12.18 5.76 -1.55
C ASP A 55 -11.81 4.50 -2.35
N GLU A 56 -12.64 4.18 -3.34
CA GLU A 56 -12.48 3.00 -4.19
C GLU A 56 -11.16 3.02 -4.98
N PHE A 57 -10.73 4.21 -5.42
CA PHE A 57 -9.49 4.35 -6.19
C PHE A 57 -8.27 4.01 -5.34
N LEU A 58 -8.17 4.58 -4.14
CA LEU A 58 -7.06 4.30 -3.22
C LEU A 58 -7.10 2.83 -2.77
N CYS A 59 -8.28 2.27 -2.51
CA CYS A 59 -8.44 0.86 -2.20
C CYS A 59 -7.85 -0.04 -3.30
N ASP A 60 -8.23 0.17 -4.55
CA ASP A 60 -7.72 -0.60 -5.70
C ASP A 60 -6.20 -0.43 -5.89
N PHE A 61 -5.69 0.78 -5.66
CA PHE A 61 -4.26 1.05 -5.71
C PHE A 61 -3.49 0.25 -4.65
N ILE A 62 -3.94 0.29 -3.40
CA ILE A 62 -3.32 -0.43 -2.29
C ILE A 62 -3.43 -1.94 -2.47
N VAL A 63 -4.58 -2.45 -2.94
CA VAL A 63 -4.75 -3.88 -3.22
C VAL A 63 -3.73 -4.35 -4.26
N LYS A 64 -3.48 -3.57 -5.33
CA LYS A 64 -2.41 -3.88 -6.30
C LYS A 64 -1.04 -3.93 -5.64
N CYS A 65 -0.75 -3.00 -4.71
CA CYS A 65 0.51 -2.98 -3.98
C CYS A 65 0.71 -4.24 -3.15
N ILE A 66 -0.31 -4.64 -2.38
CA ILE A 66 -0.27 -5.83 -1.52
C ILE A 66 -0.10 -7.10 -2.34
N VAL A 67 -0.83 -7.25 -3.46
CA VAL A 67 -0.69 -8.41 -4.36
C VAL A 67 0.74 -8.49 -4.89
N LEU A 68 1.35 -7.35 -5.25
CA LEU A 68 2.71 -7.31 -5.74
C LEU A 68 3.75 -7.67 -4.66
N ARG A 69 3.58 -7.17 -3.44
CA ARG A 69 4.40 -7.53 -2.27
C ARG A 69 4.25 -9.01 -1.91
N ASN A 70 3.04 -9.56 -2.01
CA ASN A 70 2.80 -10.98 -1.77
C ASN A 70 3.51 -11.87 -2.80
N ARG A 71 3.52 -11.50 -4.09
CA ARG A 71 4.32 -12.20 -5.10
C ARG A 71 5.82 -12.17 -4.77
N PHE A 72 6.35 -11.02 -4.35
CA PHE A 72 7.76 -10.91 -3.99
C PHE A 72 8.16 -11.77 -2.78
N THR A 73 7.26 -11.91 -1.81
CA THR A 73 7.51 -12.64 -0.55
C THR A 73 7.22 -14.14 -0.64
N HIS A 74 6.26 -14.57 -1.46
CA HIS A 74 5.80 -15.96 -1.51
C HIS A 74 6.25 -16.71 -2.79
N ASP A 75 6.44 -16.02 -3.92
CA ASP A 75 6.87 -16.66 -5.17
C ASP A 75 8.41 -16.68 -5.26
N TYR A 76 9.06 -17.44 -4.37
CA TYR A 76 10.53 -17.50 -4.30
C TYR A 76 11.21 -17.81 -5.64
N TYR A 77 10.58 -18.62 -6.50
CA TYR A 77 11.09 -18.98 -7.84
C TYR A 77 11.01 -17.84 -8.88
N LYS A 78 10.28 -16.77 -8.59
CA LYS A 78 10.08 -15.62 -9.49
C LYS A 78 10.42 -14.30 -8.80
N ARG A 79 11.20 -14.36 -7.72
CA ARG A 79 11.53 -13.19 -6.89
C ARG A 79 12.17 -12.05 -7.69
N ASP A 80 13.10 -12.35 -8.60
CA ASP A 80 13.76 -11.35 -9.44
C ASP A 80 12.78 -10.63 -10.39
N ILE A 81 11.74 -11.33 -10.84
CA ILE A 81 10.68 -10.74 -11.68
C ILE A 81 9.80 -9.84 -10.82
N ALA A 82 9.41 -10.32 -9.63
CA ALA A 82 8.60 -9.53 -8.70
C ALA A 82 9.33 -8.28 -8.19
N GLU A 83 10.64 -8.36 -7.93
CA GLU A 83 11.48 -7.20 -7.60
C GLU A 83 11.48 -6.17 -8.74
N LYS A 84 11.66 -6.62 -9.99
CA LYS A 84 11.60 -5.72 -11.16
C LYS A 84 10.24 -5.06 -11.31
N ASP A 85 9.16 -5.80 -11.09
CA ASP A 85 7.80 -5.28 -11.10
C ASP A 85 7.59 -4.22 -10.01
N ILE A 86 8.08 -4.47 -8.78
CA ILE A 86 8.04 -3.50 -7.66
C ILE A 86 8.82 -2.24 -7.99
N VAL A 87 10.07 -2.38 -8.43
CA VAL A 87 10.92 -1.22 -8.78
C VAL A 87 10.27 -0.37 -9.87
N LYS A 88 9.68 -1.01 -10.89
CA LYS A 88 8.93 -0.31 -11.93
C LYS A 88 7.69 0.40 -11.38
N PHE A 89 6.95 -0.25 -10.48
CA PHE A 89 5.78 0.33 -9.84
C PHE A 89 6.14 1.55 -9.00
N CYS A 90 7.19 1.45 -8.18
CA CYS A 90 7.69 2.55 -7.37
C CYS A 90 8.03 3.80 -8.21
N HIS A 91 8.76 3.62 -9.32
CA HIS A 91 9.13 4.73 -10.20
C HIS A 91 7.95 5.35 -10.97
N SER A 92 7.01 4.52 -11.42
CA SER A 92 5.92 4.97 -12.30
C SER A 92 4.71 5.52 -11.55
N GLN A 93 4.49 5.06 -10.31
CA GLN A 93 3.28 5.39 -9.55
C GLN A 93 3.59 5.94 -8.18
N MET A 94 4.34 5.21 -7.33
CA MET A 94 4.50 5.62 -5.92
C MET A 94 5.32 6.89 -5.72
N LEU A 95 6.31 7.15 -6.58
CA LEU A 95 7.13 8.37 -6.49
C LEU A 95 6.28 9.65 -6.51
N TYR A 96 5.10 9.57 -7.13
CA TYR A 96 4.18 10.68 -7.29
C TYR A 96 3.04 10.64 -6.29
N LEU A 97 2.97 9.64 -5.40
CA LEU A 97 1.84 9.43 -4.52
C LEU A 97 2.20 9.84 -3.09
N ASP A 98 1.53 10.86 -2.58
CA ASP A 98 1.45 11.13 -1.15
C ASP A 98 0.18 10.49 -0.60
N ILE A 99 0.28 9.82 0.54
CA ILE A 99 -0.87 9.35 1.34
C ILE A 99 -0.75 9.99 2.71
N PHE A 100 -1.85 10.48 3.25
CA PHE A 100 -1.91 11.08 4.57
C PHE A 100 -3.21 10.70 5.28
N LEU A 101 -3.15 10.63 6.61
CA LEU A 101 -4.30 10.35 7.44
C LEU A 101 -4.94 11.67 7.86
N GLU A 102 -6.18 11.90 7.42
CA GLU A 102 -7.03 12.97 7.91
C GLU A 102 -7.91 12.42 9.05
N ALA A 103 -7.88 13.10 10.19
CA ALA A 103 -8.64 12.70 11.37
C ALA A 103 -9.34 13.90 11.98
N SER A 104 -10.60 13.71 12.34
CA SER A 104 -11.43 14.66 13.08
C SER A 104 -12.23 13.91 14.15
N ASN A 105 -13.09 14.64 14.87
CA ASN A 105 -14.03 14.01 15.79
C ASN A 105 -15.11 13.19 15.07
N GLU A 106 -15.29 13.38 13.76
CA GLU A 106 -16.36 12.76 12.97
C GLU A 106 -15.86 11.61 12.09
N PHE A 107 -14.60 11.66 11.65
CA PHE A 107 -14.07 10.68 10.71
C PHE A 107 -12.56 10.47 10.85
N ILE A 108 -12.12 9.31 10.38
CA ILE A 108 -10.73 8.97 10.12
C ILE A 108 -10.67 8.47 8.67
N LYS A 109 -9.88 9.13 7.83
CA LYS A 109 -9.81 8.85 6.39
C LYS A 109 -8.37 8.93 5.88
N LEU A 110 -7.98 7.97 5.07
CA LEU A 110 -6.79 8.02 4.25
C LEU A 110 -7.10 8.78 2.97
N GLU A 111 -6.39 9.88 2.79
CA GLU A 111 -6.44 10.74 1.62
C GLU A 111 -5.13 10.62 0.84
N TYR A 112 -5.20 10.95 -0.45
CA TYR A 112 -4.03 10.87 -1.31
C TYR A 112 -3.91 12.06 -2.25
N LYS A 113 -2.69 12.32 -2.69
CA LYS A 113 -2.39 13.35 -3.68
C LYS A 113 -1.33 12.88 -4.66
N PHE A 114 -1.58 13.13 -5.94
CA PHE A 114 -0.55 12.95 -6.96
C PHE A 114 0.27 14.22 -7.16
N ASN A 115 1.56 14.15 -6.84
CA ASN A 115 2.54 15.19 -7.14
C ASN A 115 3.08 14.97 -8.55
N LYS A 116 2.65 15.78 -9.51
CA LYS A 116 3.35 15.85 -10.80
C LYS A 116 4.77 16.37 -10.56
N VAL A 117 5.77 15.72 -11.14
CA VAL A 117 7.10 16.33 -11.25
C VAL A 117 6.94 17.65 -11.97
N LYS A 118 7.35 18.75 -11.32
CA LYS A 118 7.69 19.97 -12.05
C LYS A 118 8.89 19.59 -12.90
N ASP A 119 8.73 19.62 -14.22
CA ASP A 119 9.84 19.45 -15.16
C ASP A 119 11.02 20.32 -14.68
N ALA A 120 12.14 19.68 -14.34
CA ALA A 120 13.38 20.33 -13.93
C ALA A 120 14.30 20.47 -15.14
#